data_AF-A0A833AP80-F1
#
_entry.id   AF-A0A833AP80-F1
#
_cell.length_a   1.000
_cell.length_b   1.000
_cell.length_c   1.000
_cell.angle_alpha   90.00
_cell.angle_beta   90.00
_cell.angle_gamma   90.00
#
_symmetry.space_group_name_H-M   'P 1'
#
loop_
_entity.id
_entity.type
_entity.pdbx_description
1 polymer ?
#
loop_
_entity_poly.entity_id
_entity_poly.type
_entity_poly.pdbx_seq_one_letter_code
_entity_poly.pdbx_strand_id
1 'polypeptide(L)'
;MLIAFPAVRIKLHWPGISYFRNFGIRDGLQSSEFNGGSHFKSTSGEMFFGGINGFNAFHPEDIKDNLYVPPIVITNIQKLNKTIKFGMMRENR
;
A
#
# COMPACT_ATOMS: atom_id res chain seq x y z
N MET A 1 25.17 1.13 -9.68
CA MET A 1 23.79 0.95 -10.17
C MET A 1 22.93 0.54 -8.98
N LEU A 2 22.38 1.53 -8.26
CA LEU A 2 21.50 1.28 -7.12
C LEU A 2 20.08 1.17 -7.64
N ILE A 3 19.49 0.00 -7.45
CA ILE A 3 18.10 -0.27 -7.79
C ILE A 3 17.27 0.52 -6.78
N ALA A 4 16.47 1.48 -7.25
CA ALA A 4 15.51 2.18 -6.42
C ALA A 4 14.57 1.12 -5.80
N PHE A 5 14.66 0.93 -4.48
CA PHE A 5 13.66 0.16 -3.76
C PHE A 5 12.52 1.11 -3.43
N PRO A 6 11.34 0.97 -4.06
CA PRO A 6 10.19 1.68 -3.60
C PRO A 6 9.70 1.06 -2.30
N ALA A 7 9.17 1.92 -1.44
CA ALA A 7 8.57 1.63 -0.13
C ALA A 7 9.52 1.76 1.07
N VAL A 8 9.17 2.69 1.95
CA VAL A 8 9.46 2.57 3.37
C VAL A 8 8.92 1.22 3.83
N ARG A 9 9.80 0.35 4.34
CA ARG A 9 9.43 -0.96 4.88
C ARG A 9 9.53 -0.93 6.39
N ILE A 10 8.45 -1.30 7.05
CA ILE A 10 8.47 -1.52 8.50
C ILE A 10 8.51 -3.03 8.72
N LYS A 11 9.58 -3.51 9.34
CA LYS A 11 9.71 -4.91 9.77
C LYS A 11 8.96 -5.06 11.08
N LEU A 12 7.95 -5.92 11.07
CA LEU A 12 7.16 -6.25 12.26
C LEU A 12 7.58 -7.64 12.75
N HIS A 13 7.64 -7.80 14.07
CA HIS A 13 8.06 -9.05 14.71
C HIS A 13 6.89 -9.66 15.49
N TRP A 14 6.50 -10.88 15.11
CA TRP A 14 5.66 -11.78 15.89
C TRP A 14 6.52 -13.00 16.25
N PRO A 15 6.38 -13.64 17.44
CA PRO A 15 7.27 -14.74 17.82
C PRO A 15 7.31 -15.83 16.75
N GLY A 16 8.51 -16.06 16.18
CA GLY A 16 8.78 -17.06 15.15
C GLY A 16 8.58 -16.63 13.69
N ILE A 17 7.94 -15.48 13.41
CA ILE A 17 7.65 -15.02 12.04
C ILE A 17 7.96 -13.52 11.91
N SER A 18 8.81 -13.18 10.93
CA SER A 18 9.00 -11.79 10.50
C SER A 18 8.18 -11.52 9.25
N TYR A 19 7.40 -10.45 9.25
CA TYR A 19 6.73 -9.96 8.06
C TYR A 19 7.13 -8.51 7.77
N PHE A 20 7.10 -8.15 6.49
CA PHE A 20 7.32 -6.78 6.04
C PHE A 20 5.99 -6.15 5.72
N ARG A 21 5.77 -4.95 6.25
CA ARG A 21 4.70 -4.06 5.79
C ARG A 21 5.33 -3.00 4.88
N ASN A 22 4.78 -2.89 3.67
CA ASN A 22 5.19 -1.89 2.69
C ASN A 22 4.15 -0.76 2.66
N PHE A 23 4.62 0.48 2.56
CA PHE A 23 3.79 1.66 2.37
C PHE A 23 4.09 2.29 1.01
N GLY A 24 3.09 2.89 0.39
CA GLY A 24 3.20 3.60 -0.88
C GLY A 24 2.60 5.01 -0.84
N ILE A 25 2.52 5.64 -2.01
CA ILE A 25 1.97 7.00 -2.16
C ILE A 25 0.52 7.08 -1.67
N ARG A 26 -0.28 6.03 -1.89
CA ARG A 26 -1.68 5.96 -1.41
C ARG A 26 -1.80 5.88 0.11
N ASP A 27 -0.72 5.50 0.80
CA ASP A 27 -0.64 5.48 2.26
C ASP A 27 -0.07 6.79 2.84
N GLY A 28 0.23 7.78 1.98
CA GLY A 28 0.73 9.10 2.37
C GLY A 28 2.23 9.34 2.16
N LEU A 29 2.95 8.44 1.48
CA LEU A 29 4.37 8.68 1.17
C LEU A 29 4.56 9.81 0.13
N GLN A 30 5.62 10.60 0.30
CA GLN A 30 5.94 11.73 -0.58
C GLN A 30 6.23 11.31 -2.02
N SER A 31 6.80 10.11 -2.20
CA SER A 31 7.10 9.48 -3.48
C SER A 31 7.33 7.98 -3.29
N SER A 32 7.41 7.23 -4.38
CA SER A 32 7.95 5.88 -4.37
C SER A 32 9.47 5.86 -4.20
N GLU A 33 10.17 6.96 -4.46
CA GLU A 33 11.63 7.02 -4.41
C GLU A 33 12.13 7.84 -3.20
N PHE A 34 13.06 7.23 -2.46
CA PHE A 34 13.78 7.84 -1.34
C PHE A 34 15.28 7.88 -1.63
N ASN A 35 15.93 8.93 -1.13
CA ASN A 35 17.36 9.13 -1.33
C ASN A 35 18.15 8.27 -0.33
N GLY A 36 19.14 7.53 -0.84
CA GLY A 36 20.04 6.75 0.01
C GLY A 36 20.72 7.63 1.07
N GLY A 37 20.70 7.19 2.33
CA GLY A 37 21.28 7.94 3.45
C GLY A 37 20.43 9.11 3.97
N SER A 38 19.33 9.48 3.31
CA SER A 38 18.41 10.53 3.77
C SER A 38 17.39 9.99 4.77
N HIS A 39 17.87 9.52 5.93
CA HIS A 39 17.01 9.06 7.03
C HIS A 39 17.52 9.55 8.37
N PHE A 40 16.60 9.80 9.30
CA PHE A 40 16.93 10.23 10.66
C PHE A 40 15.86 9.73 11.64
N LYS A 41 16.25 9.46 12.88
CA LYS A 41 15.34 9.18 13.99
C LYS A 41 15.60 10.19 15.10
N SER A 42 14.61 10.97 15.47
CA SER A 42 14.72 11.92 16.58
C SER A 42 14.78 11.20 17.92
N THR A 43 15.16 11.93 18.96
CA THR A 43 15.17 11.44 20.34
C THR A 43 13.77 11.11 20.87
N SER A 44 12.72 11.74 20.34
CA SER A 44 11.32 11.42 20.68
C SER A 44 10.81 10.15 20.01
N GLY A 45 11.54 9.60 19.03
CA GLY A 45 11.14 8.39 18.30
C GLY A 45 10.60 8.65 16.90
N GLU A 46 10.35 9.91 16.54
CA GLU A 46 9.90 10.31 15.19
C GLU A 46 10.93 9.93 14.13
N MET A 47 10.46 9.32 13.05
CA MET A 47 11.27 8.87 11.93
C MET A 47 11.10 9.80 10.73
N PHE A 48 12.22 10.17 10.11
CA PHE A 48 12.29 11.04 8.96
C PHE A 48 12.93 10.31 7.78
N PHE A 49 12.31 10.39 6.60
CA PHE A 49 12.83 9.81 5.36
C PHE A 49 12.70 10.81 4.21
N GLY A 50 13.82 11.20 3.60
CA GLY A 50 13.89 12.15 2.49
C GLY A 50 13.99 11.48 1.12
N GLY A 51 13.44 12.13 0.09
CA GLY A 51 13.49 11.65 -1.28
C GLY A 51 13.27 12.75 -2.32
N ILE A 52 12.86 12.35 -3.52
CA ILE A 52 12.80 13.23 -4.68
C ILE A 52 11.72 14.32 -4.60
N ASN A 53 10.72 14.16 -3.72
CA ASN A 53 9.58 15.06 -3.58
C ASN A 53 9.38 15.50 -2.12
N GLY A 54 10.49 15.76 -1.41
CA GLY A 54 10.48 16.21 -0.02
C GLY A 54 10.81 15.10 0.97
N PHE A 55 10.12 15.06 2.11
CA PHE A 55 10.34 14.05 3.14
C PHE A 55 9.03 13.62 3.82
N ASN A 56 9.05 12.43 4.41
CA ASN A 56 8.03 11.98 5.35
C ASN A 56 8.57 12.06 6.78
N ALA A 57 7.71 12.46 7.73
CA ALA A 57 7.95 12.40 9.16
C ALA A 57 6.77 11.69 9.83
N PHE A 58 7.04 10.68 10.65
CA PHE A 58 6.00 9.92 11.35
C PHE A 58 6.55 9.19 12.57
N HIS A 59 5.68 8.93 13.55
CA HIS A 59 5.94 8.00 14.64
C HIS A 59 5.45 6.60 14.25
N PRO A 60 6.29 5.54 14.32
CA PRO A 60 5.88 4.18 13.97
C PRO A 60 4.68 3.66 14.76
N GLU A 61 4.57 4.07 16.03
CA GLU A 61 3.50 3.72 16.96
C GLU A 61 2.14 4.35 16.60
N ASP A 62 2.13 5.44 15.85
CA ASP A 62 0.90 6.13 15.44
C ASP A 62 0.28 5.56 14.17
N ILE A 63 0.96 4.61 13.51
CA ILE A 63 0.46 3.97 12.29
C ILE A 63 -0.69 3.02 12.64
N LYS A 64 -1.88 3.35 12.16
CA LYS A 64 -3.10 2.56 12.38
C LYS A 64 -3.41 1.66 11.18
N ASP A 65 -3.89 0.46 11.49
CA ASP A 65 -4.39 -0.47 10.48
C ASP A 65 -5.84 -0.18 10.12
N ASN A 66 -6.14 -0.28 8.82
CA ASN A 66 -7.51 -0.40 8.38
C ASN A 66 -7.94 -1.87 8.50
N LEU A 67 -8.72 -2.17 9.54
CA LEU A 67 -9.24 -3.52 9.80
C LEU A 67 -10.49 -3.86 8.98
N TYR A 68 -10.99 -2.91 8.17
CA TYR A 68 -12.16 -3.14 7.33
C TYR A 68 -11.83 -4.08 6.17
N VAL A 69 -12.44 -5.26 6.18
CA VAL A 69 -12.39 -6.22 5.07
C VAL A 69 -13.63 -5.98 4.19
N PRO A 70 -13.50 -5.32 3.02
CA PRO A 70 -14.65 -5.04 2.16
C PRO A 70 -15.22 -6.33 1.57
N PRO A 71 -16.55 -6.45 1.40
CA PRO A 71 -17.15 -7.58 0.71
C PRO A 71 -16.69 -7.61 -0.76
N ILE A 72 -16.31 -8.80 -1.23
CA ILE A 72 -15.95 -9.01 -2.63
C ILE A 72 -17.24 -9.14 -3.44
N VAL A 73 -17.37 -8.30 -4.48
CA VAL A 73 -18.52 -8.33 -5.40
C VAL A 73 -18.04 -8.49 -6.84
N ILE A 74 -18.77 -9.25 -7.64
CA ILE A 74 -18.48 -9.39 -9.07
C ILE A 74 -18.98 -8.13 -9.78
N THR A 75 -18.06 -7.33 -10.32
CA THR A 75 -18.38 -6.07 -11.00
C THR A 75 -18.58 -6.23 -12.51
N ASN A 76 -17.94 -7.23 -13.14
CA ASN A 76 -18.05 -7.49 -14.58
C ASN A 76 -17.68 -8.94 -14.91
N ILE A 77 -18.40 -9.58 -15.82
CA ILE A 77 -18.05 -10.86 -16.44
C ILE A 77 -17.92 -10.65 -17.94
N GLN A 78 -16.81 -11.12 -18.53
CA GLN A 78 -16.56 -11.02 -19.96
C GLN A 78 -16.43 -12.40 -20.61
N LYS A 79 -17.00 -12.55 -21.81
CA LYS A 79 -16.75 -13.70 -22.71
C LYS A 79 -16.23 -13.16 -24.04
N LEU A 80 -15.04 -13.61 -24.44
CA LEU A 80 -14.37 -13.17 -25.68
C LEU A 80 -14.28 -11.64 -25.76
N ASN A 81 -13.81 -10.99 -24.69
CA ASN A 81 -13.68 -9.53 -24.54
C ASN A 81 -14.99 -8.74 -24.66
N LYS A 82 -16.15 -9.40 -24.50
CA LYS A 82 -17.46 -8.75 -24.47
C LYS A 82 -18.09 -8.93 -23.10
N THR A 83 -18.46 -7.81 -22.48
CA THR A 83 -19.19 -7.80 -21.20
C THR A 83 -20.53 -8.50 -21.36
N ILE A 84 -20.81 -9.45 -20.47
CA ILE A 84 -22.10 -10.13 -20.36
C ILE A 84 -22.99 -9.27 -19.47
N LYS A 85 -24.08 -8.74 -20.03
CA LYS A 85 -25.16 -8.14 -19.23
C LYS A 85 -26.07 -9.26 -18.74
N PHE A 86 -26.09 -9.49 -17.43
CA PHE A 86 -27.11 -10.35 -16.82
C PHE A 86 -28.41 -9.55 -16.75
N GLY A 87 -29.33 -9.85 -17.66
CA GLY A 87 -30.58 -9.13 -17.74
C GLY A 87 -31.15 -9.11 -19.16
N MET A 88 -31.50 -10.29 -19.67
CA MET A 88 -32.72 -10.56 -20.44
C MET A 88 -32.97 -12.06 -20.33
N MET A 89 -33.68 -12.50 -19.28
CA MET A 89 -34.41 -13.76 -19.38
C MET A 89 -35.33 -13.59 -20.58
N ARG A 90 -35.10 -14.31 -21.68
CA ARG A 90 -36.10 -14.37 -22.76
C ARG A 90 -37.27 -15.14 -22.17
N GLU A 91 -38.35 -14.43 -21.86
CA GLU A 91 -39.64 -15.07 -21.61
C GLU A 91 -40.09 -15.67 -22.95
N ASN A 92 -39.74 -16.93 -23.17
CA ASN A 92 -40.37 -17.73 -24.22
C ASN A 92 -41.71 -18.22 -23.63
N ARG A 93 -42.80 -17.63 -24.13
CA ARG A 93 -44.08 -18.35 -24.26
C ARG A 93 -44.09 -19.05 -25.61
#